data_AF-A2H6E7-F1
#
_entry.id   AF-A2H6E7-F1
#
_cell.length_a   1.000
_cell.length_b   1.000
_cell.length_c   1.000
_cell.angle_alpha   90.00
_cell.angle_beta   90.00
_cell.angle_gamma   90.00
#
_symmetry.space_group_name_H-M   'P 1'
#
loop_
_entity.id
_entity.type
_entity.pdbx_description
1 polymer ?
#
loop_
_entity_poly.entity_id
_entity_poly.type
_entity_poly.pdbx_seq_one_letter_code
_entity_poly.pdbx_strand_id
1 'polypeptide(L)'
;MSEENPAPAAPVEIVRSELQVTNLIRGKQRTYGVPDNQFLRYSQYCNRRCAKIRSKLGIKGGKDFDLTPDRYQNPQHIELLVLQADGAWARYRDLKGSATAGQRRQHALRRLRKSLVWWNRANEAAKTFGTETTQLEVTAFYNYAQATLALELGHWSEALKKFIEVSATFKELGQSTGDSNLANHCHDITEDIEPLLVFCRYNLG
;
A
#
# COMPACT_ATOMS: atom_id res chain seq x y z
N MET A 1 38.40 -39.74 -5.43
CA MET A 1 38.12 -38.44 -4.76
C MET A 1 36.70 -38.10 -5.10
N SER A 2 35.77 -38.43 -4.22
CA SER A 2 34.34 -38.16 -4.41
C SER A 2 34.06 -36.77 -3.88
N GLU A 3 33.62 -35.86 -4.76
CA GLU A 3 33.15 -34.53 -4.38
C GLU A 3 31.87 -34.67 -3.57
N GLU A 4 31.98 -34.35 -2.28
CA GLU A 4 30.85 -34.28 -1.36
C GLU A 4 30.09 -32.99 -1.67
N ASN A 5 28.94 -33.14 -2.32
CA ASN A 5 28.06 -32.03 -2.67
C ASN A 5 27.53 -31.40 -1.36
N PRO A 6 27.69 -30.09 -1.11
CA PRO A 6 27.28 -29.51 0.15
C PRO A 6 25.77 -29.62 0.30
N ALA A 7 25.33 -30.12 1.46
CA ALA A 7 23.93 -30.27 1.80
C ALA A 7 23.18 -28.93 1.60
N PRO A 8 21.92 -28.95 1.12
CA PRO A 8 21.14 -27.74 0.98
C PRO A 8 21.05 -27.04 2.34
N ALA A 9 21.47 -25.76 2.38
CA ALA A 9 21.42 -24.95 3.58
C ALA A 9 20.01 -25.02 4.20
N ALA A 10 19.94 -25.34 5.49
CA ALA A 10 18.69 -25.43 6.22
C ALA A 10 17.86 -24.13 6.03
N PRO A 11 16.54 -24.20 5.86
CA PRO A 11 15.71 -23.01 5.72
C PRO A 11 15.96 -22.06 6.90
N VAL A 12 16.41 -20.84 6.61
CA VAL A 12 16.57 -19.80 7.63
C VAL A 12 15.19 -19.55 8.23
N GLU A 13 15.04 -19.75 9.53
CA GLU A 13 13.78 -19.50 10.24
C GLU A 13 13.51 -17.99 10.25
N ILE A 14 12.63 -17.54 9.35
CA ILE A 14 12.28 -16.12 9.23
C ILE A 14 11.31 -15.77 10.36
N VAL A 15 11.77 -14.95 11.30
CA VAL A 15 10.90 -14.33 12.31
C VAL A 15 9.88 -13.44 11.60
N ARG A 16 8.61 -13.87 11.58
CA ARG A 16 7.54 -13.12 10.91
C ARG A 16 7.24 -11.82 11.67
N SER A 17 7.15 -10.73 10.92
CA SER A 17 6.87 -9.38 11.38
C SER A 17 5.38 -9.08 11.26
N GLU A 18 4.77 -8.69 12.37
CA GLU A 18 3.38 -8.24 12.43
C GLU A 18 3.28 -6.73 12.25
N LEU A 19 2.37 -6.28 11.38
CA LEU A 19 2.02 -4.87 11.23
C LEU A 19 0.53 -4.75 10.82
N GLN A 20 -0.26 -4.08 11.65
CA GLN A 20 -1.65 -3.72 11.33
C GLN A 20 -1.69 -2.55 10.33
N VAL A 21 -1.54 -2.86 9.04
CA VAL A 21 -1.37 -1.87 7.96
C VAL A 21 -2.61 -0.98 7.80
N THR A 22 -3.80 -1.55 7.90
CA THR A 22 -5.09 -0.89 7.74
C THR A 22 -5.30 0.13 8.86
N ASN A 23 -5.07 -0.27 10.10
CA ASN A 23 -5.13 0.62 11.27
C ASN A 23 -4.08 1.74 11.18
N LEU A 24 -2.85 1.40 10.77
CA LEU A 24 -1.79 2.38 10.54
C LEU A 24 -2.23 3.42 9.51
N ILE A 25 -2.63 2.98 8.31
CA ILE A 25 -2.93 3.87 7.20
C ILE A 25 -4.16 4.71 7.52
N ARG A 26 -5.30 4.08 7.81
CA ARG A 26 -6.57 4.81 8.04
C ARG A 26 -6.50 5.70 9.27
N GLY A 27 -5.85 5.25 10.33
CA GLY A 27 -5.61 6.06 11.53
C GLY A 27 -4.79 7.31 11.24
N LYS A 28 -3.70 7.20 10.45
CA LYS A 28 -2.88 8.36 10.07
C LYS A 28 -3.56 9.25 9.05
N GLN A 29 -4.28 8.70 8.08
CA GLN A 29 -5.09 9.47 7.12
C GLN A 29 -6.09 10.37 7.86
N ARG A 30 -6.86 9.81 8.81
CA ARG A 30 -7.79 10.57 9.66
C ARG A 30 -7.07 11.64 10.48
N THR A 31 -5.97 11.28 11.17
CA THR A 31 -5.19 12.21 12.01
C THR A 31 -4.63 13.40 11.23
N TYR A 32 -4.25 13.20 9.97
CA TYR A 32 -3.60 14.22 9.13
C TYR A 32 -4.52 14.82 8.06
N GLY A 33 -5.83 14.74 8.26
CA GLY A 33 -6.83 15.56 7.55
C GLY A 33 -7.22 15.04 6.17
N VAL A 34 -7.02 13.76 5.86
CA VAL A 34 -7.50 13.16 4.60
C VAL A 34 -9.02 13.28 4.43
N PRO A 35 -9.85 13.06 5.47
CA PRO A 35 -11.31 13.27 5.36
C PRO A 35 -11.67 14.71 4.94
N ASP A 36 -10.87 15.69 5.37
CA ASP A 36 -11.03 17.11 5.04
C ASP A 36 -10.32 17.52 3.73
N ASN A 37 -9.99 16.55 2.87
CA ASN A 37 -9.23 16.74 1.61
C ASN A 37 -7.82 17.34 1.79
N GLN A 38 -7.22 17.30 2.99
CA GLN A 38 -5.86 17.79 3.26
C GLN A 38 -4.79 16.76 2.83
N PHE A 39 -4.87 16.24 1.60
CA PHE A 39 -3.99 15.18 1.11
C PHE A 39 -2.51 15.59 1.07
N LEU A 40 -2.20 16.86 0.76
CA LEU A 40 -0.83 17.36 0.81
C LEU A 40 -0.22 17.28 2.22
N ARG A 41 -0.99 17.67 3.24
CA ARG A 41 -0.58 17.60 4.65
C ARG A 41 -0.24 16.18 5.04
N TYR A 42 -1.09 15.22 4.66
CA TYR A 42 -0.84 13.81 4.91
C TYR A 42 0.40 13.30 4.15
N SER A 43 0.55 13.63 2.87
CA SER A 43 1.75 13.25 2.09
C SER A 43 3.05 13.76 2.72
N GLN A 44 3.05 14.98 3.25
CA GLN A 44 4.19 15.54 3.97
C GLN A 44 4.46 14.81 5.29
N TYR A 45 3.42 14.39 6.01
CA TYR A 45 3.57 13.53 7.19
C TYR A 45 4.26 12.22 6.82
N CYS A 46 3.79 11.51 5.80
CA CYS A 46 4.40 10.25 5.34
C CYS A 46 5.89 10.47 5.01
N ASN A 47 6.24 11.55 4.30
CA ASN A 47 7.64 11.86 3.99
C ASN A 47 8.50 12.06 5.25
N ARG A 48 8.01 12.82 6.23
CA ARG A 48 8.70 13.04 7.51
C ARG A 48 8.84 11.75 8.31
N ARG A 49 7.79 10.92 8.37
CA ARG A 49 7.81 9.63 9.08
C ARG A 49 8.79 8.66 8.43
N CYS A 50 8.75 8.54 7.11
CA CYS A 50 9.69 7.74 6.33
C CYS A 50 11.15 8.18 6.57
N ALA A 51 11.42 9.49 6.64
CA ALA A 51 12.77 9.99 6.95
C ALA A 51 13.25 9.56 8.34
N LYS A 52 12.37 9.61 9.35
CA LYS A 52 12.68 9.13 10.72
C LYS A 52 12.94 7.62 10.74
N ILE A 53 12.11 6.83 10.06
CA ILE A 53 12.28 5.37 9.99
C ILE A 53 13.61 5.03 9.30
N ARG A 54 13.92 5.67 8.16
CA ARG A 54 15.21 5.48 7.49
C ARG A 54 16.39 5.79 8.38
N SER A 55 16.34 6.90 9.12
CA SER A 55 17.39 7.26 10.09
C SER A 55 17.54 6.19 11.17
N LYS A 56 16.43 5.65 11.68
CA LYS A 56 16.43 4.60 12.70
C LYS A 56 17.00 3.27 12.18
N LEU A 57 16.72 2.94 10.91
CA LEU A 57 17.24 1.74 10.24
C LEU A 57 18.66 1.91 9.68
N GLY A 58 19.28 3.10 9.86
CA GLY A 58 20.60 3.38 9.31
C GLY A 58 20.65 3.42 7.77
N ILE A 59 19.52 3.58 7.10
CA ILE A 59 19.42 3.61 5.63
C ILE A 59 19.95 4.96 5.14
N LYS A 60 21.15 4.94 4.55
CA LYS A 60 21.75 6.11 3.91
C LYS A 60 21.12 6.31 2.53
N GLY A 61 20.89 7.57 2.15
CA GLY A 61 20.39 7.91 0.82
C GLY A 61 21.46 7.73 -0.26
N GLY A 62 21.05 7.75 -1.54
CA GLY A 62 21.97 7.69 -2.68
C GLY A 62 22.12 6.28 -3.24
N LYS A 63 23.36 5.91 -3.59
CA LYS A 63 23.69 4.64 -4.27
C LYS A 63 23.42 3.40 -3.40
N ASP A 64 23.41 3.59 -2.08
CA ASP A 64 23.14 2.55 -1.07
C ASP A 64 21.66 2.48 -0.64
N PHE A 65 20.77 3.15 -1.39
CA PHE A 65 19.33 3.12 -1.13
C PHE A 65 18.75 1.77 -1.58
N ASP A 66 18.94 0.78 -0.73
CA ASP A 66 18.49 -0.58 -0.91
C ASP A 66 17.37 -0.90 0.09
N LEU A 67 16.21 -1.23 -0.44
CA LEU A 67 15.00 -1.62 0.31
C LEU A 67 14.55 -3.01 -0.13
N THR A 68 15.49 -3.86 -0.54
CA THR A 68 15.21 -5.27 -0.81
C THR A 68 14.71 -5.96 0.47
N PRO A 69 13.72 -6.87 0.35
CA PRO A 69 13.16 -7.60 1.49
C PRO A 69 14.20 -8.28 2.38
N ASP A 70 15.30 -8.74 1.80
CA ASP A 70 16.34 -9.53 2.47
C ASP A 70 17.20 -8.70 3.43
N ARG A 71 17.25 -7.36 3.24
CA ARG A 71 18.17 -6.50 3.99
C ARG A 71 17.64 -6.06 5.35
N TYR A 72 16.34 -5.78 5.44
CA TYR A 72 15.69 -5.29 6.65
C TYR A 72 14.43 -6.10 6.92
N GLN A 73 14.55 -7.23 7.62
CA GLN A 73 13.42 -8.11 7.93
C GLN A 73 12.77 -7.71 9.27
N ASN A 74 12.17 -6.53 9.33
CA ASN A 74 11.51 -6.02 10.53
C ASN A 74 10.24 -5.22 10.21
N PRO A 75 9.32 -5.01 11.19
CA PRO A 75 8.07 -4.29 10.95
C PRO A 75 8.28 -2.86 10.45
N GLN A 76 9.36 -2.18 10.86
CA GLN A 76 9.64 -0.81 10.41
C GLN A 76 10.00 -0.74 8.93
N HIS A 77 10.53 -1.81 8.35
CA HIS A 77 10.77 -1.87 6.90
C HIS A 77 9.46 -1.91 6.12
N ILE A 78 8.49 -2.75 6.54
CA ILE A 78 7.14 -2.76 5.94
C ILE A 78 6.47 -1.41 6.15
N GLU A 79 6.53 -0.84 7.37
CA GLU A 79 5.99 0.50 7.71
C GLU A 79 6.53 1.57 6.76
N LEU A 80 7.85 1.56 6.49
CA LEU A 80 8.48 2.49 5.57
C LEU A 80 7.92 2.35 4.14
N LEU A 81 7.79 1.12 3.64
CA LEU A 81 7.32 0.86 2.27
C LEU A 81 5.85 1.24 2.09
N VAL A 82 4.97 0.87 3.03
CA VAL A 82 3.54 1.22 2.94
C VAL A 82 3.34 2.73 3.05
N LEU A 83 4.10 3.44 3.91
CA LEU A 83 4.01 4.90 4.00
C LEU A 83 4.62 5.63 2.79
N GLN A 84 5.62 5.06 2.11
CA GLN A 84 6.08 5.58 0.81
C GLN A 84 4.98 5.47 -0.25
N ALA A 85 4.26 4.34 -0.26
CA ALA A 85 3.18 4.08 -1.20
C ALA A 85 1.99 5.02 -0.95
N ASP A 86 1.55 5.11 0.31
CA ASP A 86 0.38 5.88 0.68
C ASP A 86 0.64 7.40 0.60
N GLY A 87 1.85 7.85 0.96
CA GLY A 87 2.27 9.24 0.75
C GLY A 87 2.33 9.64 -0.72
N ALA A 88 2.65 8.71 -1.63
CA ALA A 88 2.60 8.94 -3.07
C ALA A 88 1.15 8.99 -3.60
N TRP A 89 0.27 8.12 -3.09
CA TRP A 89 -1.17 8.16 -3.36
C TRP A 89 -1.81 9.47 -2.91
N ALA A 90 -1.50 9.93 -1.69
CA ALA A 90 -2.00 11.19 -1.17
C ALA A 90 -1.60 12.38 -2.06
N ARG A 91 -0.34 12.43 -2.52
CA ARG A 91 0.07 13.46 -3.47
C ARG A 91 -0.62 13.34 -4.82
N TYR A 92 -0.95 12.12 -5.28
CA TYR A 92 -1.79 11.93 -6.46
C TYR A 92 -3.18 12.55 -6.24
N ARG A 93 -3.85 12.27 -5.10
CA ARG A 93 -5.17 12.82 -4.77
C ARG A 93 -5.18 14.34 -4.72
N ASP A 94 -4.18 14.94 -4.08
CA ASP A 94 -3.97 16.39 -4.02
C ASP A 94 -3.86 17.04 -5.41
N LEU A 95 -3.02 16.45 -6.28
CA LEU A 95 -2.84 16.93 -7.63
C LEU A 95 -4.07 16.73 -8.50
N LYS A 96 -4.82 15.64 -8.29
CA LYS A 96 -6.05 15.34 -9.02
C LYS A 96 -7.15 16.35 -8.66
N GLY A 97 -7.32 16.69 -7.38
CA GLY A 97 -8.33 17.65 -6.91
C GLY A 97 -8.07 19.10 -7.34
N SER A 98 -6.81 19.45 -7.64
CA SER A 98 -6.39 20.80 -8.02
C SER A 98 -6.02 20.96 -9.51
N ALA A 99 -6.31 19.95 -10.34
CA ALA A 99 -5.95 19.94 -11.76
C ALA A 99 -7.04 20.57 -12.64
N THR A 100 -6.76 21.75 -13.21
CA THR A 100 -7.58 22.42 -14.24
C THR A 100 -7.24 21.96 -15.68
N ALA A 101 -6.91 20.67 -15.87
CA ALA A 101 -6.46 19.99 -17.11
C ALA A 101 -4.98 20.17 -17.53
N GLY A 102 -4.47 19.22 -18.33
CA GLY A 102 -3.11 19.23 -18.92
C GLY A 102 -2.00 18.51 -18.11
N GLN A 103 -0.79 19.09 -18.07
CA GLN A 103 0.44 18.54 -17.46
C GLN A 103 0.26 18.08 -16.00
N ARG A 104 -0.63 18.71 -15.23
CA ARG A 104 -0.94 18.30 -13.84
C ARG A 104 -1.58 16.90 -13.78
N ARG A 105 -2.40 16.51 -14.76
CA ARG A 105 -2.96 15.15 -14.85
C ARG A 105 -1.85 14.11 -15.08
N GLN A 106 -0.91 14.41 -15.96
CA GLN A 106 0.25 13.54 -16.19
C GLN A 106 1.13 13.42 -14.93
N HIS A 107 1.32 14.54 -14.21
CA HIS A 107 2.03 14.52 -12.93
C HIS A 107 1.29 13.67 -11.89
N ALA A 108 -0.03 13.83 -11.76
CA ALA A 108 -0.85 13.02 -10.86
C ALA A 108 -0.73 11.52 -11.19
N LEU A 109 -0.83 11.13 -12.46
CA LEU A 109 -0.63 9.74 -12.90
C LEU A 109 0.78 9.22 -12.58
N ARG A 110 1.82 10.04 -12.75
CA ARG A 110 3.19 9.66 -12.35
C ARG A 110 3.28 9.39 -10.85
N ARG A 111 2.57 10.16 -10.02
CA ARG A 111 2.50 9.92 -8.57
C ARG A 111 1.75 8.63 -8.24
N LEU A 112 0.66 8.32 -8.95
CA LEU A 112 -0.08 7.08 -8.77
C LEU A 112 0.77 5.86 -9.16
N ARG A 113 1.44 5.90 -10.32
CA ARG A 113 2.40 4.83 -10.71
C ARG A 113 3.52 4.65 -9.68
N LYS A 114 4.03 5.73 -9.11
CA LYS A 114 5.02 5.67 -8.01
C LYS A 114 4.42 4.99 -6.76
N SER A 115 3.17 5.28 -6.40
CA SER A 115 2.48 4.59 -5.30
C SER A 115 2.41 3.08 -5.55
N LEU A 116 2.06 2.66 -6.77
CA LEU A 116 2.00 1.24 -7.14
C LEU A 116 3.36 0.53 -7.03
N VAL A 117 4.46 1.17 -7.47
CA VAL A 117 5.81 0.61 -7.33
C VAL A 117 6.16 0.35 -5.86
N TRP A 118 5.78 1.27 -4.96
CA TRP A 118 6.03 1.09 -3.53
C TRP A 118 5.14 0.02 -2.91
N TRP A 119 3.87 -0.05 -3.31
CA TRP A 119 2.99 -1.13 -2.87
C TRP A 119 3.48 -2.50 -3.33
N ASN A 120 4.02 -2.62 -4.54
CA ASN A 120 4.63 -3.87 -5.00
C ASN A 120 5.81 -4.28 -4.11
N ARG A 121 6.71 -3.35 -3.78
CA ARG A 121 7.84 -3.62 -2.87
C ARG A 121 7.36 -3.98 -1.45
N ALA A 122 6.32 -3.31 -0.95
CA ALA A 122 5.71 -3.65 0.32
C ALA A 122 5.14 -5.07 0.30
N ASN A 123 4.49 -5.46 -0.80
CA ASN A 123 3.92 -6.78 -1.00
C ASN A 123 4.99 -7.87 -1.05
N GLU A 124 6.10 -7.62 -1.75
CA GLU A 124 7.28 -8.51 -1.74
C GLU A 124 7.83 -8.67 -0.31
N ALA A 125 8.04 -7.56 0.41
CA ALA A 125 8.51 -7.60 1.79
C ALA A 125 7.56 -8.36 2.73
N ALA A 126 6.25 -8.10 2.64
CA ALA A 126 5.25 -8.79 3.44
C ALA A 126 5.24 -10.30 3.13
N LYS A 127 5.36 -10.71 1.87
CA LYS A 127 5.46 -12.14 1.50
C LYS A 127 6.72 -12.80 2.05
N THR A 128 7.84 -12.10 2.06
CA THR A 128 9.12 -12.63 2.55
C THR A 128 9.10 -12.82 4.07
N PHE A 129 8.66 -11.81 4.83
CA PHE A 129 8.84 -11.83 6.28
C PHE A 129 7.64 -11.26 7.08
N GLY A 130 6.50 -10.98 6.46
CA GLY A 130 5.27 -10.58 7.15
C GLY A 130 4.46 -11.77 7.66
N THR A 131 3.66 -11.57 8.71
CA THR A 131 2.60 -12.50 9.12
C THR A 131 1.51 -12.63 8.05
N GLU A 132 0.69 -13.67 8.12
CA GLU A 132 -0.40 -13.90 7.16
C GLU A 132 -1.38 -12.70 7.11
N THR A 133 -1.74 -12.14 8.26
CA THR A 133 -2.57 -10.94 8.35
C THR A 133 -1.89 -9.75 7.66
N THR A 134 -0.62 -9.50 7.96
CA THR A 134 0.14 -8.41 7.31
C THR A 134 0.20 -8.60 5.79
N GLN A 135 0.41 -9.83 5.32
CA GLN A 135 0.42 -10.17 3.89
C GLN A 135 -0.92 -9.91 3.23
N LEU A 136 -2.02 -10.33 3.86
CA LEU A 136 -3.38 -10.13 3.36
C LEU A 136 -3.68 -8.63 3.21
N GLU A 137 -3.41 -7.83 4.25
CA GLU A 137 -3.66 -6.39 4.23
C GLU A 137 -2.83 -5.67 3.17
N VAL A 138 -1.52 -5.94 3.09
CA VAL A 138 -0.64 -5.32 2.09
C VAL A 138 -1.05 -5.72 0.68
N THR A 139 -1.42 -6.98 0.46
CA THR A 139 -1.89 -7.46 -0.85
C THR A 139 -3.20 -6.77 -1.24
N ALA A 140 -4.13 -6.59 -0.31
CA ALA A 140 -5.39 -5.90 -0.56
C ALA A 140 -5.15 -4.43 -0.96
N PHE A 141 -4.25 -3.71 -0.27
CA PHE A 141 -3.89 -2.34 -0.66
C PHE A 141 -3.12 -2.27 -1.99
N TYR A 142 -2.26 -3.24 -2.29
CA TYR A 142 -1.60 -3.33 -3.59
C TYR A 142 -2.61 -3.51 -4.73
N ASN A 143 -3.58 -4.42 -4.55
CA ASN A 143 -4.68 -4.62 -5.50
C ASN A 143 -5.56 -3.37 -5.63
N TYR A 144 -5.82 -2.65 -4.54
CA TYR A 144 -6.52 -1.36 -4.57
C TYR A 144 -5.76 -0.33 -5.41
N ALA A 145 -4.44 -0.23 -5.25
CA ALA A 145 -3.62 0.68 -6.05
C ALA A 145 -3.60 0.30 -7.54
N GLN A 146 -3.57 -1.00 -7.86
CA GLN A 146 -3.70 -1.50 -9.24
C GLN A 146 -5.07 -1.13 -9.83
N ALA A 147 -6.16 -1.40 -9.11
CA ALA A 147 -7.51 -1.07 -9.53
C ALA A 147 -7.68 0.43 -9.77
N THR A 148 -7.13 1.26 -8.88
CA THR A 148 -7.15 2.72 -9.02
C THR A 148 -6.38 3.16 -10.27
N LEU A 149 -5.23 2.56 -10.58
CA LEU A 149 -4.50 2.88 -11.81
C LEU A 149 -5.25 2.45 -13.06
N ALA A 150 -5.81 1.23 -13.08
CA ALA A 150 -6.64 0.73 -14.18
C ALA A 150 -7.84 1.66 -14.43
N LEU A 151 -8.51 2.11 -13.37
CA LEU A 151 -9.59 3.08 -13.42
C LEU A 151 -9.12 4.40 -14.07
N GLU A 152 -8.00 4.98 -13.63
CA GLU A 152 -7.50 6.24 -14.21
C GLU A 152 -7.11 6.13 -15.70
N LEU A 153 -6.79 4.92 -16.16
CA LEU A 153 -6.42 4.62 -17.55
C LEU A 153 -7.63 4.24 -18.43
N GLY A 154 -8.82 4.11 -17.85
CA GLY A 154 -10.03 3.71 -18.56
C GLY A 154 -10.17 2.21 -18.77
N HIS A 155 -9.40 1.39 -18.07
CA HIS A 155 -9.50 -0.07 -18.12
C HIS A 155 -10.61 -0.56 -17.15
N TRP A 156 -11.86 -0.23 -17.47
CA TRP A 156 -13.00 -0.38 -16.55
C TRP A 156 -13.23 -1.82 -16.09
N SER A 157 -13.08 -2.80 -16.99
CA SER A 157 -13.26 -4.23 -16.67
C SER A 157 -12.20 -4.73 -15.68
N GLU A 158 -10.93 -4.36 -15.91
CA GLU A 158 -9.82 -4.71 -15.02
C GLU A 158 -9.97 -4.05 -13.64
N ALA A 159 -10.33 -2.76 -13.62
CA ALA A 159 -10.59 -2.01 -12.40
C ALA A 159 -11.74 -2.63 -11.60
N LEU A 160 -12.86 -2.94 -12.26
CA LEU A 160 -14.04 -3.54 -11.63
C LEU A 160 -13.69 -4.86 -10.95
N LYS A 161 -13.03 -5.78 -11.68
CA LYS A 161 -12.65 -7.09 -11.14
C LYS A 161 -11.81 -6.94 -9.88
N LYS A 162 -10.77 -6.10 -9.92
CA LYS A 162 -9.88 -5.89 -8.77
C LYS A 162 -10.57 -5.20 -7.60
N PHE A 163 -11.43 -4.22 -7.85
CA PHE A 163 -12.19 -3.58 -6.77
C PHE A 163 -13.16 -4.53 -6.08
N ILE A 164 -13.78 -5.47 -6.81
CA ILE A 164 -14.61 -6.53 -6.21
C ILE A 164 -13.77 -7.41 -5.29
N GLU A 165 -12.60 -7.87 -5.77
CA GLU A 165 -11.66 -8.68 -4.98
C GLU A 165 -11.24 -7.94 -3.69
N VAL A 166 -10.84 -6.67 -3.81
CA VAL A 166 -10.44 -5.85 -2.65
C VAL A 166 -11.60 -5.64 -1.68
N SER A 167 -12.80 -5.34 -2.17
CA SER A 167 -13.99 -5.15 -1.34
C SER A 167 -14.33 -6.44 -0.57
N ALA A 168 -14.24 -7.60 -1.22
CA ALA A 168 -14.46 -8.89 -0.57
C ALA A 168 -13.44 -9.15 0.54
N THR A 169 -12.14 -8.93 0.27
CA THR A 169 -11.08 -9.11 1.27
C THR A 169 -11.27 -8.23 2.50
N PHE A 170 -11.59 -6.93 2.33
CA PHE A 170 -11.80 -6.05 3.48
C PHE A 170 -13.10 -6.36 4.24
N LYS A 171 -14.17 -6.79 3.55
CA LYS A 171 -15.40 -7.25 4.23
C LYS A 171 -15.12 -8.45 5.11
N GLU A 172 -14.42 -9.46 4.59
CA GLU A 172 -14.06 -10.67 5.35
C GLU A 172 -13.15 -10.32 6.54
N LEU A 173 -12.09 -9.54 6.30
CA LEU A 173 -11.18 -9.09 7.36
C LEU A 173 -11.90 -8.31 8.47
N GLY A 174 -12.85 -7.44 8.09
CA GLY A 174 -13.65 -6.67 9.04
C GLY A 174 -14.64 -7.52 9.85
N GLN A 175 -15.10 -8.64 9.30
CA GLN A 175 -16.01 -9.59 9.98
C GLN A 175 -15.25 -10.56 10.89
N SER A 176 -14.02 -10.95 10.51
CA SER A 176 -13.22 -11.92 11.25
C SER A 176 -12.40 -11.31 12.38
N THR A 177 -12.18 -9.99 12.36
CA THR A 177 -11.38 -9.30 13.37
C THR A 177 -12.15 -9.08 14.68
N GLY A 178 -11.45 -9.25 15.81
CA GLY A 178 -11.94 -8.83 17.13
C GLY A 178 -11.64 -7.36 17.46
N ASP A 179 -10.90 -6.64 16.61
CA ASP A 179 -10.55 -5.23 16.79
C ASP A 179 -11.59 -4.33 16.11
N SER A 180 -12.40 -3.63 16.92
CA SER A 180 -13.43 -2.71 16.44
C SER A 180 -12.88 -1.58 15.56
N ASN A 181 -11.66 -1.10 15.80
CA ASN A 181 -11.06 -0.07 14.94
C ASN A 181 -10.74 -0.64 13.55
N LEU A 182 -10.20 -1.87 13.51
CA LEU A 182 -9.92 -2.54 12.24
C LEU A 182 -11.22 -2.80 11.48
N ALA A 183 -12.26 -3.30 12.16
CA ALA A 183 -13.58 -3.52 11.55
C ALA A 183 -14.15 -2.23 10.93
N ASN A 184 -14.10 -1.12 11.67
CA ASN A 184 -14.57 0.18 11.18
C ASN A 184 -13.75 0.67 9.99
N HIS A 185 -12.42 0.55 10.03
CA HIS A 185 -11.56 0.93 8.92
C HIS A 185 -11.80 0.09 7.67
N CYS A 186 -12.01 -1.22 7.82
CA CYS A 186 -12.38 -2.11 6.73
C CYS A 186 -13.72 -1.70 6.12
N HIS A 187 -14.72 -1.39 6.96
CA HIS A 187 -16.01 -0.89 6.51
C HIS A 187 -15.86 0.40 5.71
N ASP A 188 -15.15 1.42 6.22
CA ASP A 188 -14.91 2.67 5.50
C ASP A 188 -14.28 2.43 4.11
N ILE A 189 -13.32 1.52 4.01
CA ILE A 189 -12.66 1.19 2.73
C ILE A 189 -13.67 0.60 1.75
N THR A 190 -14.57 -0.25 2.22
CA THR A 190 -15.60 -0.85 1.36
C THR A 190 -16.62 0.18 0.87
N GLU A 191 -16.97 1.15 1.71
CA GLU A 191 -17.81 2.29 1.33
C GLU A 191 -17.10 3.22 0.33
N ASP A 192 -15.80 3.48 0.53
CA ASP A 192 -14.96 4.25 -0.40
C ASP A 192 -14.88 3.60 -1.80
N ILE A 193 -14.99 2.27 -1.89
CA ILE A 193 -14.91 1.48 -3.13
C ILE A 193 -16.25 1.43 -3.88
N GLU A 194 -17.38 1.41 -3.19
CA GLU A 194 -18.71 1.25 -3.81
C GLU A 194 -18.99 2.24 -4.97
N PRO A 195 -18.76 3.56 -4.84
CA PRO A 195 -18.98 4.48 -5.97
C PRO A 195 -18.04 4.19 -7.15
N LEU A 196 -16.86 3.61 -6.91
CA LEU A 196 -15.93 3.22 -7.98
C LEU A 196 -16.44 1.99 -8.74
N LEU A 197 -17.05 1.04 -8.04
CA LEU A 197 -17.70 -0.13 -8.65
C LEU A 197 -18.86 0.28 -9.54
N VAL A 198 -19.75 1.14 -9.03
CA VAL A 198 -20.87 1.70 -9.78
C VAL A 198 -20.37 2.42 -11.02
N PHE A 199 -19.34 3.26 -10.88
CA PHE A 199 -18.73 3.96 -12.02
C PHE A 199 -18.17 3.00 -13.08
N CYS A 200 -17.46 1.94 -12.67
CA CYS A 200 -16.93 0.97 -13.63
C CYS A 200 -18.05 0.23 -14.37
N ARG A 201 -19.11 -0.21 -13.66
CA ARG A 201 -20.28 -0.88 -14.25
C ARG A 201 -20.96 0.01 -15.28
N TYR A 202 -21.22 1.26 -14.92
CA TYR A 202 -21.83 2.24 -15.81
C TYR A 202 -21.03 2.42 -17.12
N ASN A 203 -19.70 2.42 -17.06
CA ASN A 203 -18.85 2.56 -18.25
C ASN A 203 -18.72 1.28 -19.10
N LEU A 204 -19.16 0.13 -18.60
CA LEU A 204 -19.13 -1.14 -19.33
C LEU A 204 -20.45 -1.46 -20.07
N GLY A 205 -21.54 -0.78 -19.72
CA GLY A 205 -22.89 -1.03 -20.25
C GLY A 205 -23.73 -1.86 -19.30
#